data_AF-X1F6Y7-F1
#
_entry.id   AF-X1F6Y7-F1
#
_cell.length_a   1.000
_cell.length_b   1.000
_cell.length_c   1.000
_cell.angle_alpha   90.00
_cell.angle_beta   90.00
_cell.angle_gamma   90.00
#
_symmetry.space_group_name_H-M   'P 1'
#
loop_
_entity.id
_entity.type
_entity.pdbx_description
1 polymer ?
#
loop_
_entity_poly.entity_id
_entity_poly.type
_entity_poly.pdbx_seq_one_letter_code
_entity_poly.pdbx_strand_id
1 'polypeptide(L)'
;MNHPKYPDREKDREKAIEFFMKLATSGIEKIAIENPVGIMSTIWRKPDQYIQPYQFGHPETKKTGLWLRNLPLLTPTKIVEPLYIIGKDGKRYSPIHYLTKGSAKKLFGLDRDLVRSKTYQGIADAMADQWGKPRGCD
;
A
#
# COMPACT_ATOMS: atom_id res chain seq x y z
N MET A 1 -16.52 18.74 13.86
CA MET A 1 -16.96 19.24 12.54
C MET A 1 -16.32 18.37 11.47
N ASN A 2 -17.12 17.82 10.54
CA ASN A 2 -16.61 16.98 9.47
C ASN A 2 -15.86 17.84 8.44
N HIS A 3 -14.82 17.26 7.82
CA HIS A 3 -14.02 17.99 6.84
C HIS A 3 -14.89 18.36 5.63
N PRO A 4 -14.94 19.63 5.17
CA PRO A 4 -15.90 20.08 4.16
C PRO A 4 -15.78 19.33 2.82
N LYS A 5 -14.58 18.86 2.49
CA LYS A 5 -14.32 18.03 1.30
C LYS A 5 -14.67 16.53 1.47
N TYR A 6 -14.75 16.04 2.70
CA TYR A 6 -14.96 14.61 3.01
C TYR A 6 -15.91 14.50 4.22
N PRO A 7 -17.19 14.85 4.03
CA PRO A 7 -18.15 14.94 5.14
C PRO A 7 -18.44 13.59 5.80
N ASP A 8 -18.33 12.48 5.06
CA ASP A 8 -18.61 11.12 5.54
C ASP A 8 -17.35 10.31 5.89
N ARG A 9 -16.18 10.96 5.97
CA ARG A 9 -14.88 10.29 6.16
C ARG A 9 -14.83 9.36 7.37
N GLU A 10 -15.51 9.72 8.44
CA GLU A 10 -15.58 8.90 9.66
C GLU A 10 -16.36 7.61 9.42
N LYS A 11 -17.55 7.70 8.82
CA LYS A 11 -18.37 6.54 8.45
C LYS A 11 -17.67 5.66 7.42
N ASP A 12 -17.02 6.24 6.43
CA ASP A 12 -16.26 5.50 5.42
C ASP A 12 -15.08 4.74 6.04
N ARG A 13 -14.42 5.37 7.03
CA ARG A 13 -13.36 4.73 7.80
C ARG A 13 -13.88 3.57 8.63
N GLU A 14 -15.01 3.73 9.32
CA GLU A 14 -15.65 2.66 10.08
C GLU A 14 -16.00 1.46 9.19
N LYS A 15 -16.63 1.71 8.04
CA LYS A 15 -16.92 0.67 7.03
C LYS A 15 -15.65 -0.03 6.53
N ALA A 16 -14.58 0.73 6.28
CA ALA A 16 -13.32 0.16 5.85
C ALA A 16 -12.66 -0.71 6.93
N ILE A 17 -12.73 -0.29 8.21
CA ILE A 17 -12.26 -1.08 9.35
C ILE A 17 -13.09 -2.36 9.46
N GLU A 18 -14.41 -2.28 9.37
CA GLU A 18 -15.30 -3.44 9.43
C GLU A 18 -14.99 -4.43 8.30
N PHE A 19 -14.85 -3.95 7.07
CA PHE A 19 -14.49 -4.80 5.93
C PHE A 19 -13.12 -5.47 6.10
N PHE A 20 -12.12 -4.69 6.54
CA PHE A 20 -10.80 -5.21 6.84
C PHE A 20 -10.87 -6.34 7.88
N MET A 21 -11.60 -6.11 8.98
CA MET A 21 -11.72 -7.11 10.06
C MET A 21 -12.49 -8.34 9.61
N LYS A 22 -13.56 -8.19 8.81
CA LYS A 22 -14.29 -9.33 8.21
C LYS A 22 -13.37 -10.24 7.41
N LEU A 23 -12.48 -9.69 6.58
CA LEU A 23 -11.47 -10.48 5.89
C LEU A 23 -10.47 -11.08 6.89
N ALA A 24 -9.92 -10.25 7.77
CA ALA A 24 -8.89 -10.62 8.74
C ALA A 24 -9.30 -11.67 9.77
N THR A 25 -10.60 -11.92 9.97
CA THR A 25 -11.16 -12.95 10.86
C THR A 25 -11.97 -14.01 10.13
N SER A 26 -12.10 -13.93 8.80
CA SER A 26 -12.79 -14.95 7.99
C SER A 26 -12.16 -16.34 8.16
N GLY A 27 -12.89 -17.41 7.80
CA GLY A 27 -12.36 -18.78 7.83
C GLY A 27 -11.37 -19.14 6.71
N ILE A 28 -10.93 -18.16 5.90
CA ILE A 28 -10.02 -18.41 4.78
C ILE A 28 -8.64 -18.83 5.31
N GLU A 29 -8.11 -19.95 4.80
CA GLU A 29 -6.84 -20.52 5.27
C GLU A 29 -5.66 -19.58 5.02
N LYS A 30 -5.57 -19.01 3.80
CA LYS A 30 -4.48 -18.13 3.36
C LYS A 30 -5.01 -16.72 3.06
N ILE A 31 -4.48 -15.72 3.74
CA ILE A 31 -4.92 -14.33 3.57
C ILE A 31 -3.72 -13.41 3.41
N ALA A 32 -3.78 -12.51 2.44
CA ALA A 32 -2.93 -11.32 2.36
C ALA A 32 -3.82 -10.08 2.25
N ILE A 33 -3.78 -9.20 3.25
CA ILE A 33 -4.41 -7.88 3.17
C ILE A 33 -3.31 -6.86 2.92
N GLU A 34 -3.29 -6.26 1.73
CA GLU A 34 -2.39 -5.18 1.35
C GLU A 34 -3.06 -3.83 1.65
N ASN A 35 -2.38 -2.97 2.41
CA ASN A 35 -2.87 -1.62 2.64
C ASN A 35 -1.70 -0.67 2.91
N PRO A 36 -1.69 0.57 2.38
CA PRO A 36 -0.78 1.61 2.84
C PRO A 36 -0.84 1.82 4.35
N VAL A 37 0.22 2.41 4.91
CA VAL A 37 0.26 2.79 6.33
C VAL A 37 -0.98 3.62 6.69
N GLY A 38 -1.75 3.16 7.68
CA GLY A 38 -3.04 3.74 8.04
C GLY A 38 -3.50 3.31 9.43
N ILE A 39 -4.80 3.50 9.72
CA ILE A 39 -5.37 3.36 11.07
C ILE A 39 -5.40 1.91 11.60
N MET A 40 -5.34 0.90 10.72
CA MET A 40 -5.44 -0.50 11.12
C MET A 40 -4.32 -0.96 12.05
N SER A 41 -3.11 -0.38 11.91
CA SER A 41 -2.00 -0.68 12.84
C SER A 41 -2.25 -0.18 14.26
N THR A 42 -3.10 0.83 14.42
CA THR A 42 -3.50 1.38 15.71
C THR A 42 -4.69 0.62 16.29
N ILE A 43 -5.67 0.26 15.45
CA ILE A 43 -6.92 -0.37 15.89
C ILE A 43 -6.77 -1.85 16.21
N TRP A 44 -5.94 -2.58 15.45
CA TRP A 44 -5.87 -4.03 15.56
C TRP A 44 -4.47 -4.52 15.90
N ARG A 45 -3.57 -4.56 14.92
CA ARG A 45 -2.16 -4.94 15.11
C ARG A 45 -1.29 -4.41 13.97
N LYS A 46 0.01 -4.36 14.21
CA LYS A 46 1.01 -4.08 13.17
C LYS A 46 0.94 -5.14 12.06
N PRO A 47 1.21 -4.78 10.79
CA PRO A 47 1.32 -5.75 9.70
C PRO A 47 2.50 -6.68 9.96
N ASP A 48 2.43 -7.88 9.37
CA ASP A 48 3.50 -8.88 9.47
C ASP A 48 4.77 -8.43 8.73
N GLN A 49 4.61 -7.64 7.67
CA GLN A 49 5.72 -6.95 7.02
C GLN A 49 5.30 -5.62 6.39
N TYR A 50 6.31 -4.76 6.20
CA TYR A 50 6.21 -3.63 5.30
C TYR A 50 7.06 -3.88 4.05
N ILE A 51 6.50 -3.53 2.90
CA ILE A 51 7.18 -3.58 1.60
C ILE A 51 7.23 -2.20 0.94
N GLN A 52 8.12 -2.07 -0.04
CA GLN A 52 8.30 -0.89 -0.86
C GLN A 52 8.39 -1.27 -2.34
N PRO A 53 7.84 -0.48 -3.26
CA PRO A 53 7.90 -0.77 -4.71
C PRO A 53 9.34 -0.97 -5.22
N TYR A 54 10.32 -0.23 -4.68
CA TYR A 54 11.73 -0.35 -5.11
C TYR A 54 12.36 -1.70 -4.80
N GLN A 55 11.75 -2.50 -3.91
CA GLN A 55 12.17 -3.88 -3.65
C GLN A 55 11.70 -4.85 -4.75
N PHE A 56 10.84 -4.39 -5.67
CA PHE A 56 10.18 -5.17 -6.72
C PHE A 56 10.29 -4.50 -8.10
N GLY A 57 11.32 -3.71 -8.35
CA GLY A 57 11.66 -3.17 -9.67
C GLY A 57 11.04 -1.82 -10.01
N HIS A 58 10.35 -1.18 -9.06
CA HIS A 58 9.65 0.10 -9.27
C HIS A 58 10.30 1.18 -8.39
N PRO A 59 10.94 2.23 -8.93
CA PRO A 59 11.75 3.17 -8.15
C PRO A 59 10.95 4.01 -7.13
N GLU A 60 9.62 3.89 -7.09
CA GLU A 60 8.75 4.61 -6.17
C GLU A 60 8.93 4.18 -4.71
N THR A 61 8.68 5.14 -3.82
CA THR A 61 8.55 4.90 -2.39
C THR A 61 7.10 5.04 -1.96
N LYS A 62 6.53 3.92 -1.54
CA LYS A 62 5.16 3.81 -1.03
C LYS A 62 5.12 2.65 -0.04
N LYS A 63 5.38 2.97 1.23
CA LYS A 63 5.35 1.98 2.30
C LYS A 63 3.96 1.36 2.41
N THR A 64 3.90 0.07 2.16
CA THR A 64 2.67 -0.74 2.16
C THR A 64 2.82 -1.84 3.20
N GLY A 65 1.82 -2.03 4.06
CA GLY A 65 1.77 -3.13 5.03
C GLY A 65 1.06 -4.35 4.44
N LEU A 66 1.56 -5.53 4.76
CA LEU A 66 0.90 -6.80 4.47
C LEU A 66 0.50 -7.47 5.79
N TRP A 67 -0.79 -7.72 5.98
CA TRP A 67 -1.29 -8.59 7.04
C TRP A 67 -1.54 -9.97 6.45
N LEU A 68 -0.77 -10.93 6.92
CA LEU A 68 -0.67 -12.27 6.38
C LEU A 68 -1.29 -13.29 7.34
N ARG A 69 -1.88 -14.33 6.77
CA ARG A 69 -2.26 -15.56 7.47
C ARG A 69 -1.85 -16.75 6.63
N ASN A 70 -1.08 -17.66 7.23
CA ASN A 70 -0.55 -18.87 6.59
C ASN A 70 0.11 -18.61 5.22
N LEU A 71 0.72 -17.43 5.07
CA LEU A 71 1.52 -17.05 3.92
C LEU A 71 2.92 -16.68 4.40
N PRO A 72 3.97 -17.15 3.73
CA PRO A 72 5.33 -16.71 4.03
C PRO A 72 5.49 -15.23 3.71
N LEU A 73 6.43 -14.58 4.39
CA LEU A 73 6.76 -13.18 4.12
C LEU A 73 7.16 -12.98 2.65
N LEU A 74 6.60 -11.96 1.97
CA LEU A 74 6.91 -11.66 0.58
C LEU A 74 8.37 -11.24 0.43
N THR A 75 9.10 -11.94 -0.42
CA THR A 75 10.54 -11.73 -0.66
C THR A 75 10.74 -10.71 -1.78
N PRO A 76 11.60 -9.70 -1.60
CA PRO A 76 12.02 -8.80 -2.67
C PRO A 76 12.52 -9.56 -3.91
N THR A 77 12.02 -9.22 -5.09
CA THR A 77 12.38 -9.90 -6.35
C THR A 77 13.36 -9.10 -7.20
N LYS A 78 13.35 -7.76 -7.10
CA LYS A 78 14.21 -6.88 -7.89
C LYS A 78 14.42 -5.56 -7.17
N ILE A 79 15.58 -5.40 -6.52
CA ILE A 79 15.89 -4.16 -5.80
C ILE A 79 16.43 -3.12 -6.79
N VAL A 80 15.83 -1.93 -6.80
CA VAL A 80 16.26 -0.77 -7.59
C VAL A 80 16.46 0.45 -6.69
N GLU A 81 17.21 1.44 -7.17
CA GLU A 81 17.42 2.68 -6.41
C GLU A 81 16.13 3.50 -6.34
N PRO A 82 15.67 3.91 -5.15
CA PRO A 82 14.46 4.71 -5.02
C PRO A 82 14.64 6.14 -5.54
N LEU A 83 13.67 6.63 -6.29
CA LEU A 83 13.61 8.02 -6.74
C LEU A 83 13.00 8.93 -5.68
N TYR A 84 13.68 10.04 -5.42
CA TYR A 84 13.22 11.11 -4.55
C TYR A 84 13.30 12.47 -5.25
N ILE A 85 12.36 13.35 -4.92
CA ILE A 85 12.44 14.77 -5.20
C ILE A 85 12.81 15.49 -3.91
N ILE A 86 13.81 16.36 -3.98
CA ILE A 86 14.14 17.28 -2.88
C ILE A 86 13.24 18.50 -3.01
N GLY A 87 12.36 18.70 -2.04
CA GLY A 87 11.51 19.88 -1.99
C GLY A 87 12.30 21.14 -1.64
N LYS A 88 11.66 22.30 -1.79
CA LYS A 88 12.23 23.60 -1.40
C LYS A 88 12.59 23.69 0.09
N ASP A 89 12.00 22.84 0.91
CA ASP A 89 12.28 22.71 2.34
C ASP A 89 13.42 21.72 2.66
N GLY A 90 14.12 21.22 1.63
CA GLY A 90 15.23 20.26 1.76
C GLY A 90 14.79 18.83 2.05
N LYS A 91 13.49 18.55 2.15
CA LYS A 91 12.98 17.21 2.47
C LYS A 91 12.85 16.35 1.23
N ARG A 92 13.04 15.04 1.41
CA ARG A 92 12.80 14.03 0.38
C ARG A 92 11.32 13.69 0.27
N TYR A 93 10.81 13.69 -0.95
CA TYR A 93 9.45 13.28 -1.27
C TYR A 93 9.48 12.22 -2.37
N SER A 94 8.52 11.29 -2.34
CA SER A 94 8.28 10.48 -3.54
C SER A 94 7.76 11.39 -4.67
N PRO A 95 8.13 11.14 -5.93
CA PRO A 95 7.71 11.98 -7.06
C PRO A 95 6.20 12.18 -7.10
N ILE A 96 5.41 11.11 -6.94
CA ILE A 96 3.95 11.18 -6.90
C ILE A 96 3.46 12.06 -5.75
N HIS A 97 4.05 11.98 -4.55
CA HIS A 97 3.63 12.84 -3.44
C HIS A 97 3.93 14.32 -3.70
N TYR A 98 5.07 14.61 -4.34
CA TYR A 98 5.48 15.98 -4.63
C TYR A 98 4.66 16.60 -5.76
N LEU A 99 4.49 15.88 -6.87
CA LEU A 99 3.81 16.37 -8.08
C LEU A 99 2.29 16.50 -7.92
N THR A 100 1.71 15.85 -6.92
CA THR A 100 0.26 15.92 -6.65
C THR A 100 -0.12 16.92 -5.56
N LYS A 101 0.82 17.78 -5.15
CA LYS A 101 0.59 18.89 -4.22
C LYS A 101 0.53 20.25 -4.95
N GLY A 102 -0.26 21.17 -4.39
CA GLY A 102 -0.25 22.58 -4.78
C GLY A 102 -0.48 22.82 -6.27
N SER A 103 0.27 23.77 -6.85
CA SER A 103 0.20 24.13 -8.27
C SER A 103 0.58 22.98 -9.22
N ALA A 104 1.42 22.04 -8.79
CA ALA A 104 1.81 20.89 -9.61
C ALA A 104 0.62 19.96 -9.90
N LYS A 105 -0.32 19.79 -8.96
CA LYS A 105 -1.56 19.03 -9.22
C LYS A 105 -2.38 19.64 -10.36
N LYS A 106 -2.49 20.97 -10.39
CA LYS A 106 -3.23 21.70 -11.44
C LYS A 106 -2.52 21.60 -12.80
N LEU A 107 -1.19 21.53 -12.79
CA LEU A 107 -0.38 21.44 -14.00
C LEU A 107 -0.40 20.04 -14.63
N PHE A 108 -0.36 18.99 -13.82
CA PHE A 108 -0.27 17.61 -14.31
C PHE A 108 -1.60 16.84 -14.30
N GLY A 109 -2.66 17.38 -13.67
CA GLY A 109 -3.98 16.73 -13.62
C GLY A 109 -4.00 15.38 -12.90
N LEU A 110 -2.93 15.01 -12.21
CA LEU A 110 -2.79 13.68 -11.62
C LEU A 110 -3.66 13.54 -10.37
N ASP A 111 -4.56 12.56 -10.39
CA ASP A 111 -5.25 12.10 -9.19
C ASP A 111 -4.32 11.21 -8.37
N ARG A 112 -3.79 11.81 -7.30
CA ARG A 112 -2.93 11.15 -6.31
C ARG A 112 -3.53 9.87 -5.79
N ASP A 113 -4.81 9.89 -5.45
CA ASP A 113 -5.47 8.82 -4.72
C ASP A 113 -5.71 7.65 -5.69
N LEU A 114 -6.08 7.94 -6.94
CA LEU A 114 -6.18 6.95 -8.01
C LEU A 114 -4.84 6.30 -8.37
N VAL A 115 -3.78 7.09 -8.56
CA VAL A 115 -2.45 6.54 -8.91
C VAL A 115 -1.93 5.68 -7.78
N ARG A 116 -2.21 6.07 -6.53
CA ARG A 116 -1.73 5.37 -5.34
C ARG A 116 -2.67 4.26 -4.87
N SER A 117 -3.83 4.05 -5.47
CA SER A 117 -4.67 2.88 -5.19
C SER A 117 -4.27 1.67 -6.03
N LYS A 118 -3.51 1.88 -7.12
CA LYS A 118 -2.99 0.78 -7.95
C LYS A 118 -1.83 0.05 -7.26
N THR A 119 -1.87 -1.27 -7.34
CA THR A 119 -0.75 -2.15 -6.97
C THR A 119 0.32 -2.09 -8.06
N TYR A 120 1.59 -2.07 -7.66
CA TYR A 120 2.70 -2.08 -8.61
C TYR A 120 2.88 -3.47 -9.20
N GLN A 121 3.12 -3.54 -10.51
CA GLN A 121 3.18 -4.82 -11.23
C GLN A 121 4.19 -5.79 -10.61
N GLY A 122 5.38 -5.32 -10.22
CA GLY A 122 6.41 -6.19 -9.65
C GLY A 122 6.05 -6.75 -8.26
N ILE A 123 5.22 -6.03 -7.50
CA ILE A 123 4.66 -6.57 -6.24
C ILE A 123 3.61 -7.64 -6.59
N ALA A 124 2.73 -7.38 -7.56
CA ALA A 124 1.72 -8.33 -7.98
C ALA A 124 2.34 -9.63 -8.52
N ASP A 125 3.36 -9.52 -9.36
CA ASP A 125 4.11 -10.66 -9.90
C ASP A 125 4.77 -11.46 -8.77
N ALA A 126 5.42 -10.78 -7.81
CA ALA A 126 6.02 -11.45 -6.65
C ALA A 126 4.98 -12.19 -5.79
N MET A 127 3.82 -11.59 -5.56
CA MET A 127 2.73 -12.23 -4.82
C MET A 127 2.20 -13.46 -5.56
N ALA A 128 2.00 -13.35 -6.87
CA ALA A 128 1.53 -14.46 -7.71
C ALA A 128 2.55 -15.60 -7.75
N ASP A 129 3.82 -15.30 -7.98
CA ASP A 129 4.89 -16.29 -8.06
C ASP A 129 5.17 -16.98 -6.72
N GLN A 130 5.14 -16.24 -5.61
CA GLN A 130 5.49 -16.77 -4.30
C GLN A 130 4.31 -17.49 -3.63
N TRP A 131 3.10 -16.94 -3.74
CA TRP A 131 1.93 -17.47 -3.02
C TRP A 131 0.96 -18.25 -3.91
N GLY A 132 1.04 -18.07 -5.23
CA GLY A 132 0.15 -18.72 -6.20
C GLY A 132 0.62 -20.08 -6.71
N LYS A 133 1.87 -20.48 -6.42
CA LYS A 133 2.34 -21.82 -6.79
C LYS A 133 1.61 -22.89 -5.97
N PRO A 134 1.07 -23.96 -6.61
CA PRO A 134 0.53 -25.10 -5.88
C PRO A 134 1.57 -25.65 -4.91
N ARG A 135 1.17 -26.05 -3.71
CA ARG A 135 2.06 -26.87 -2.87
C ARG A 135 2.39 -28.10 -3.73
N GLY A 136 3.68 -28.41 -3.88
CA GLY A 136 4.10 -29.67 -4.48
C GLY A 136 3.34 -30.80 -3.79
N CYS A 137 2.88 -31.77 -4.58
CA CYS A 137 2.51 -33.06 -4.03
C CYS A 137 3.79 -33.67 -3.44
N ASP A 138 4.00 -33.47 -2.15
CA ASP A 138 4.98 -34.19 -1.33
C ASP A 138 4.22 -35.26 -0.54
#